data_AF-A0A9P7K2I0-F1
#
_entry.id   AF-A0A9P7K2I0-F1
#
_cell.length_a   1.000
_cell.length_b   1.000
_cell.length_c   1.000
_cell.angle_alpha   90.00
_cell.angle_beta   90.00
_cell.angle_gamma   90.00
#
_symmetry.space_group_name_H-M   'P 1'
#
loop_
_entity.id
_entity.type
_entity.pdbx_description
1 polymer ?
#
loop_
_entity_poly.entity_id
_entity_poly.type
_entity_poly.pdbx_seq_one_letter_code
_entity_poly.pdbx_strand_id
1 'polypeptide(L)' 'MAGNPLVKEDPAIERFNNMRERAYLNFRWTKKTTRTAIVGVIILPGMVYWLASKYQGKFDWLQRKGQPLLPTTKLE' A
#
# COMPACT_ATOMS: atom_id res chain seq x y z
N MET A 1 -39.86 4.05 -17.78
CA MET A 1 -39.97 5.21 -16.87
C MET A 1 -39.16 6.33 -17.47
N ALA A 2 -39.78 7.25 -18.22
CA ALA A 2 -39.08 8.33 -18.89
C ALA A 2 -39.43 9.65 -18.19
N GLY A 3 -38.73 9.93 -17.09
CA GLY A 3 -38.63 11.27 -16.54
C GLY A 3 -37.51 12.01 -17.26
N ASN A 4 -37.70 13.30 -17.52
CA ASN A 4 -36.69 14.16 -18.13
C ASN A 4 -35.33 13.99 -17.39
N PRO A 5 -34.25 13.54 -18.05
CA PRO A 5 -32.99 13.31 -17.37
C PRO A 5 -32.46 14.65 -16.87
N LEU A 6 -32.36 14.80 -15.54
CA LEU A 6 -31.82 15.99 -14.87
C LEU A 6 -30.34 16.21 -15.19
N VAL A 7 -29.67 15.18 -15.71
CA VAL A 7 -28.25 15.17 -16.06
C VAL A 7 -28.12 14.72 -17.51
N LYS A 8 -27.33 15.46 -18.29
CA LYS A 8 -26.98 15.08 -19.66
C LYS A 8 -25.90 14.00 -19.60
N GLU A 9 -26.25 12.78 -19.96
CA GLU A 9 -25.28 11.70 -20.04
C GLU A 9 -24.32 11.93 -21.21
N ASP A 10 -23.02 11.98 -20.89
CA ASP A 10 -21.96 12.03 -21.88
C ASP A 10 -21.44 10.60 -22.12
N PRO A 11 -21.59 10.06 -23.34
CA PRO A 11 -21.12 8.72 -23.65
C PRO A 11 -19.61 8.54 -23.44
N ALA A 12 -18.81 9.62 -23.49
CA ALA A 12 -17.39 9.55 -23.20
C ALA A 12 -17.11 9.27 -21.71
N ILE A 13 -17.86 9.92 -20.82
CA ILE A 13 -17.73 9.75 -19.36
C ILE A 13 -18.20 8.35 -18.96
N GLU A 14 -19.32 7.88 -19.50
CA GLU A 14 -19.82 6.53 -19.25
C GLU A 14 -18.82 5.47 -19.72
N ARG A 15 -18.19 5.64 -20.89
CA ARG A 15 -17.16 4.71 -21.41
C ARG A 15 -15.91 4.71 -20.54
N PHE A 16 -15.46 5.87 -20.08
CA PHE A 16 -14.32 5.98 -19.17
C PHE A 16 -14.60 5.29 -17.84
N ASN A 17 -15.80 5.49 -17.29
CA ASN A 17 -16.21 4.82 -16.06
C ASN A 17 -16.25 3.30 -16.26
N ASN A 18 -16.91 2.84 -17.33
CA ASN A 18 -16.97 1.43 -17.70
C ASN A 18 -15.58 0.80 -17.90
N MET A 19 -14.63 1.52 -18.52
CA MET A 19 -13.26 1.05 -18.70
C MET A 19 -12.57 0.80 -17.35
N ARG A 20 -12.74 1.70 -16.37
CA ARG A 20 -12.13 1.57 -15.04
C ARG A 20 -12.77 0.44 -14.23
N GLU A 21 -14.11 0.38 -14.23
CA GLU A 21 -14.85 -0.66 -13.51
C GLU A 21 -14.55 -2.05 -14.06
N ARG A 22 -14.42 -2.19 -15.38
CA ARG A 22 -14.16 -3.46 -16.07
C ARG A 22 -12.68 -3.73 -16.33
N ALA A 23 -11.77 -2.94 -15.77
CA ALA A 23 -10.34 -3.08 -16.00
C ALA A 23 -9.79 -4.46 -15.61
N TYR A 24 -10.36 -5.08 -14.56
CA TYR A 24 -9.94 -6.39 -14.08
C TYR A 24 -10.24 -7.53 -15.07
N LEU A 25 -11.30 -7.41 -15.88
CA LEU A 25 -11.68 -8.43 -16.88
C LEU A 25 -10.62 -8.59 -17.97
N ASN A 26 -9.95 -7.48 -18.31
CA ASN A 26 -8.93 -7.44 -19.36
C ASN A 26 -7.50 -7.46 -18.78
N PHE A 27 -7.34 -7.72 -17.49
CA PHE A 27 -6.04 -7.71 -16.83
C PHE A 27 -5.15 -8.85 -17.34
N ARG A 28 -3.86 -8.55 -17.55
CA ARG A 28 -2.85 -9.52 -18.00
C ARG A 28 -1.57 -9.38 -17.17
N TRP A 29 -1.01 -10.52 -16.79
CA TRP A 29 0.32 -10.57 -16.21
C TRP A 29 1.37 -10.32 -17.29
N THR A 30 2.00 -9.16 -17.20
CA THR A 30 3.11 -8.74 -18.04
C THR A 30 4.32 -8.54 -17.15
N LYS A 31 5.54 -8.53 -17.71
CA LYS A 31 6.75 -8.31 -16.92
C LYS A 31 6.68 -7.05 -16.05
N LYS A 32 6.04 -5.98 -16.53
CA LYS A 32 5.84 -4.74 -15.78
C LYS A 32 4.83 -4.93 -14.64
N THR A 33 3.63 -5.44 -14.93
CA THR A 33 2.57 -5.61 -13.90
C THR A 33 2.97 -6.62 -12.82
N THR A 34 3.65 -7.70 -13.20
CA THR A 34 4.21 -8.68 -12.26
C THR A 34 5.27 -8.04 -11.35
N ARG A 35 6.20 -7.25 -11.89
CA ARG A 35 7.22 -6.56 -11.07
C ARG A 35 6.57 -5.61 -10.08
N THR A 36 5.59 -4.83 -10.51
CA THR A 36 4.85 -3.92 -9.63
C THR A 36 4.11 -4.67 -8.53
N ALA A 37 3.45 -5.78 -8.85
CA ALA A 37 2.76 -6.61 -7.87
C ALA A 37 3.72 -7.23 -6.84
N ILE A 38 4.85 -7.80 -7.28
CA ILE A 38 5.86 -8.37 -6.38
C ILE A 38 6.43 -7.30 -5.44
N VAL A 39 6.77 -6.12 -5.98
CA VAL A 39 7.30 -5.02 -5.16
C VAL A 39 6.27 -4.55 -4.14
N GLY A 40 5.03 -4.31 -4.57
CA GLY A 40 4.00 -3.75 -3.70
C GLY A 40 3.44 -4.73 -2.66
N VAL A 41 3.28 -6.01 -3.03
CA VAL A 41 2.59 -7.01 -2.20
C VAL A 41 3.55 -7.85 -1.37
N ILE A 42 4.80 -8.02 -1.81
CA ILE A 42 5.77 -8.89 -1.11
C ILE A 42 6.90 -8.07 -0.53
N ILE A 43 7.63 -7.33 -1.39
CA ILE A 43 8.88 -6.68 -0.97
C ILE A 43 8.59 -5.58 0.05
N LEU A 44 7.63 -4.68 -0.23
CA LEU A 44 7.32 -3.56 0.65
C LEU A 44 6.83 -4.02 2.04
N PRO A 45 5.79 -4.87 2.18
CA PRO A 45 5.38 -5.34 3.50
C PRO A 45 6.43 -6.23 4.17
N GLY A 46 7.16 -7.07 3.42
CA GLY A 46 8.25 -7.88 3.96
C GLY A 46 9.38 -7.05 4.54
N MET A 47 9.77 -5.97 3.86
CA MET A 47 10.78 -5.03 4.34
C MET A 47 10.30 -4.27 5.59
N VAL A 48 9.05 -3.80 5.60
CA VAL A 48 8.46 -3.13 6.77
C VAL A 48 8.43 -4.07 7.97
N TYR A 49 7.97 -5.31 7.77
CA TYR A 49 7.96 -6.32 8.82
C TYR A 49 9.37 -6.62 9.34
N TRP A 50 10.33 -6.83 8.45
CA TRP A 50 11.72 -7.09 8.84
C TRP A 50 12.32 -5.94 9.66
N LEU A 51 12.10 -4.69 9.24
CA LEU A 51 12.54 -3.52 10.00
C LEU A 51 11.85 -3.47 11.36
N ALA A 52 10.53 -3.66 11.41
CA ALA A 52 9.79 -3.70 12.66
C ALA A 52 10.36 -4.76 13.60
N SER A 53 10.48 -6.02 13.17
CA SER A 53 11.04 -7.11 13.98
C SER A 53 12.49 -6.85 14.42
N LYS A 54 13.30 -6.21 13.59
CA LYS A 54 14.71 -5.94 13.91
C LYS A 54 14.88 -4.85 14.96
N TYR A 55 13.98 -3.86 15.00
CA TYR A 55 14.09 -2.69 15.88
C TYR A 55 13.04 -2.69 17.00
N GLN A 56 12.12 -3.65 17.00
CA GLN A 56 11.14 -3.84 18.06
C GLN A 56 11.85 -3.98 19.41
N GLY A 57 11.50 -3.13 20.37
CA GLY A 57 12.04 -3.18 21.74
C GLY A 57 13.52 -2.81 21.87
N LYS A 58 14.20 -2.39 20.80
CA LYS A 58 15.62 -1.99 20.88
C LYS A 58 15.84 -0.61 21.47
N PHE A 59 14.84 0.26 21.39
CA PHE A 59 14.95 1.62 21.85
C PHE A 59 14.06 1.82 23.07
N ASP A 60 14.67 2.26 24.16
CA ASP A 60 13.94 2.71 25.34
C ASP A 60 13.75 4.22 25.26
N TRP A 61 12.51 4.62 24.95
CA TRP A 61 12.13 6.02 24.79
C TRP A 61 11.88 6.74 26.12
N LEU A 62 11.91 6.02 27.25
CA LEU A 62 11.70 6.58 28.58
C LEU A 62 12.99 7.08 29.24
N GLN A 63 14.15 6.93 28.58
CA GLN A 63 15.43 7.34 29.13
C GLN A 63 15.58 8.85 29.29
N ARG A 64 16.38 9.27 30.28
CA ARG A 64 16.63 10.69 30.57
C ARG A 64 17.63 11.30 29.59
N LYS A 65 17.54 12.62 29.38
CA LYS A 65 18.47 13.39 28.53
C LYS A 65 19.93 13.13 28.95
N GLY A 66 20.73 12.63 28.03
CA GLY A 66 22.15 12.30 28.25
C GLY A 66 22.43 10.81 28.47
N GLN A 67 21.41 9.95 28.56
CA GLN A 67 21.57 8.49 28.62
C GLN A 67 21.40 7.85 27.22
N PRO A 68 22.07 6.72 26.93
CA PRO A 68 22.01 6.06 25.63
C PRO A 68 20.69 5.29 25.44
N LEU A 69 19.93 5.61 24.39
CA LEU A 69 18.62 4.99 24.07
C LEU A 69 18.62 3.47 23.87
N LEU A 70 19.80 2.87 23.66
CA LEU A 70 19.96 1.42 23.58
C LEU A 70 20.09 0.85 24.99
N PRO A 71 19.40 -0.25 25.33
CA PRO A 71 19.53 -0.88 26.63
C PRO A 71 20.96 -1.39 26.82
N THR A 72 21.60 -1.00 27.92
CA THR A 72 22.98 -1.38 28.27
C THR A 72 23.08 -2.86 28.69
N THR A 73 21.97 -3.48 29.08
CA THR A 73 21.91 -4.90 29.47
C THR A 73 21.70 -5.79 28.25
N LYS A 74 22.60 -6.76 28.08
CA LYS A 74 22.53 -7.76 27.01
C LYS A 74 21.23 -8.55 27.11
N LEU A 75 20.46 -8.54 26.03
CA LEU A 75 19.30 -9.39 25.83
C LEU A 75 19.83 -10.73 25.30
N GLU A 76 19.73 -11.79 26.11
CA GLU A 76 19.88 -13.19 25.67
C GLU A 76 18.79 -13.58 24.66
#